data_AF-A0A2P6W2G9-F1
#
_entry.id   AF-A0A2P6W2G9-F1
#
_cell.length_a   1.000
_cell.length_b   1.000
_cell.length_c   1.000
_cell.angle_alpha   90.00
_cell.angle_beta   90.00
_cell.angle_gamma   90.00
#
_symmetry.space_group_name_H-M   'P 1'
#
loop_
_entity.id
_entity.type
_entity.pdbx_description
1 polymer ?
#
loop_
_entity_poly.entity_id
_entity_poly.type
_entity_poly.pdbx_seq_one_letter_code
_entity_poly.pdbx_strand_id
1 'polypeptide(L)'
;MKGDFKDLKDYKINLQRYEKEKSELRDTILPEFCPKFAEFMGALAGDGHITDQNNSYRVEFTLNGSEDKYYACFLADLFRELFHITPRIYGREGVNRVDIKFIQRKSLVFWISSSLTAKKNL
;
A
#
# COMPACT_ATOMS: atom_id res chain seq x y z
N MET A 1 10.33 24.87 10.58
CA MET A 1 9.47 23.73 10.95
C MET A 1 10.32 22.73 11.70
N LYS A 2 9.98 22.41 12.97
CA LYS A 2 10.60 21.32 13.70
C LYS A 2 9.95 20.03 13.18
N GLY A 3 10.70 19.20 12.46
CA GLY A 3 10.24 17.85 12.12
C GLY A 3 10.04 17.08 13.42
N ASP A 4 8.85 16.58 13.64
CA ASP A 4 8.47 15.94 14.90
C ASP A 4 9.26 14.64 15.10
N PHE A 5 9.94 14.54 16.24
CA PHE A 5 10.69 13.34 16.67
C PHE A 5 9.84 12.06 16.75
N LYS A 6 8.52 12.17 16.60
CA LYS A 6 7.56 11.07 16.55
C LYS A 6 7.70 10.27 15.25
N ASP A 7 7.88 10.94 14.12
CA ASP A 7 7.90 10.33 12.79
C ASP A 7 9.16 9.48 12.56
N LEU A 8 10.30 9.93 13.10
CA LEU A 8 11.57 9.18 13.08
C LEU A 8 11.54 7.93 13.96
N LYS A 9 10.79 7.97 15.08
CA LYS A 9 10.58 6.79 15.92
C LYS A 9 9.70 5.78 15.21
N ASP A 10 8.61 6.23 14.60
CA ASP A 10 7.68 5.35 13.88
C ASP A 10 8.36 4.69 12.67
N TYR A 11 9.18 5.43 11.91
CA TYR A 11 10.00 4.85 10.84
C TYR A 11 10.96 3.76 11.36
N LYS A 12 11.71 4.03 12.44
CA LYS A 12 12.65 3.05 13.01
C LYS A 12 11.94 1.81 13.56
N ILE A 13 10.78 1.99 14.18
CA ILE A 13 9.95 0.88 14.69
C ILE A 13 9.45 0.02 13.54
N ASN A 14 8.96 0.63 12.47
CA ASN A 14 8.46 -0.08 11.29
C ASN A 14 9.59 -0.80 10.54
N LEU A 15 10.77 -0.18 10.44
CA LEU A 15 11.95 -0.80 9.83
C LEU A 15 12.45 -2.00 10.63
N GLN A 16 12.53 -1.90 11.96
CA GLN A 16 12.89 -3.02 12.84
C GLN A 16 11.90 -4.17 12.75
N ARG A 17 10.59 -3.87 12.67
CA ARG A 17 9.55 -4.88 12.44
C ARG A 17 9.70 -5.55 11.07
N TYR A 18 9.93 -4.77 10.03
CA TYR A 18 10.18 -5.28 8.69
C TYR A 18 11.41 -6.22 8.66
N GLU A 19 12.53 -5.83 9.27
CA GLU A 19 13.73 -6.67 9.33
C GLU A 19 13.49 -8.01 10.02
N LYS A 20 12.66 -8.01 11.08
CA LYS A 20 12.26 -9.23 11.79
C LYS A 20 11.36 -10.14 10.94
N GLU A 21 10.54 -9.57 10.08
CA GLU A 21 9.51 -10.28 9.28
C GLU A 21 9.95 -10.57 7.84
N LYS A 22 11.13 -10.08 7.45
CA LYS A 22 11.72 -10.27 6.12
C LYS A 22 11.87 -11.74 5.73
N SER A 23 11.99 -12.65 6.71
CA SER A 23 12.06 -14.09 6.49
C SER A 23 10.79 -14.70 5.88
N GLU A 24 9.65 -14.00 5.96
CA GLU A 24 8.35 -14.39 5.37
C GLU A 24 8.13 -13.82 3.95
N LEU A 25 9.05 -12.99 3.44
CA LEU A 25 8.99 -12.43 2.08
C LEU A 25 9.61 -13.34 1.02
N ARG A 26 9.96 -14.59 1.35
CA ARG A 26 10.69 -15.49 0.44
C ARG A 26 10.03 -15.66 -0.94
N ASP A 27 8.70 -15.49 -1.00
CA ASP A 27 7.90 -15.58 -2.22
C ASP A 27 7.29 -14.23 -2.66
N THR A 28 7.85 -13.10 -2.21
CA THR A 28 7.36 -11.75 -2.56
C THR A 28 8.48 -10.94 -3.19
N ILE A 29 8.35 -10.64 -4.48
CA ILE A 29 9.25 -9.75 -5.19
C ILE A 29 8.92 -8.32 -4.74
N LEU A 30 9.90 -7.65 -4.15
CA LEU A 30 9.78 -6.23 -3.83
C LEU A 30 10.09 -5.43 -5.10
N PRO A 31 9.26 -4.44 -5.47
CA PRO A 31 9.50 -3.67 -6.67
C PRO A 31 10.74 -2.80 -6.54
N GLU A 32 11.42 -2.60 -7.66
CA GLU A 32 12.43 -1.55 -7.76
C GLU A 32 11.78 -0.17 -7.62
N PHE A 33 12.55 0.80 -7.11
CA PHE A 33 12.14 2.21 -7.11
C PHE A 33 12.12 2.75 -8.55
N CYS A 34 10.99 2.55 -9.22
CA CYS A 34 10.75 2.93 -10.60
C CYS A 34 9.57 3.91 -10.71
N PRO A 35 9.34 4.53 -11.88
CA PRO A 35 8.21 5.46 -12.07
C PRO A 35 6.85 4.84 -11.72
N LYS A 36 6.64 3.56 -12.03
CA LYS A 36 5.43 2.81 -11.67
C LYS A 36 5.26 2.70 -10.15
N PHE A 37 6.35 2.44 -9.43
CA PHE A 37 6.30 2.42 -7.97
C PHE A 37 6.00 3.81 -7.40
N ALA A 38 6.60 4.86 -7.95
CA ALA A 38 6.30 6.23 -7.53
C ALA A 38 4.83 6.59 -7.75
N GLU A 39 4.26 6.18 -8.89
CA GLU A 39 2.83 6.35 -9.21
C GLU A 39 1.94 5.62 -8.21
N PHE A 40 2.24 4.34 -7.93
CA PHE A 40 1.52 3.55 -6.94
C PHE A 40 1.54 4.21 -5.56
N MET A 41 2.71 4.70 -5.12
CA MET A 41 2.87 5.36 -3.84
C MET A 41 2.13 6.71 -3.79
N GLY A 42 2.06 7.44 -4.91
CA GLY A 42 1.28 8.66 -5.03
C GLY A 42 -0.22 8.41 -4.89
N ALA A 43 -0.73 7.43 -5.63
CA ALA A 43 -2.11 6.98 -5.53
C ALA A 43 -2.45 6.51 -4.11
N LEU A 44 -1.58 5.70 -3.50
CA LEU A 44 -1.75 5.19 -2.14
C LEU A 44 -1.77 6.31 -1.10
N ALA A 45 -1.00 7.37 -1.30
CA ALA A 45 -0.99 8.53 -0.40
C ALA A 45 -2.24 9.43 -0.56
N GLY A 46 -2.86 9.45 -1.73
CA GLY A 46 -4.07 10.23 -2.01
C GLY A 46 -5.36 9.49 -1.65
N ASP A 47 -5.62 8.39 -2.35
CA ASP A 47 -6.91 7.67 -2.32
C ASP A 47 -6.84 6.33 -1.58
N GLY A 48 -5.64 5.96 -1.14
CA GLY A 48 -5.36 4.69 -0.51
C GLY A 48 -5.42 4.72 1.02
N HIS A 49 -5.54 3.52 1.58
CA HIS A 49 -5.54 3.26 3.01
C HIS A 49 -4.72 2.01 3.29
N ILE A 50 -3.97 2.03 4.40
CA ILE A 50 -3.24 0.87 4.90
C ILE A 50 -3.85 0.48 6.24
N THR A 51 -4.27 -0.78 6.36
CA THR A 51 -4.69 -1.39 7.62
C THR A 51 -3.62 -2.38 8.05
N ASP A 52 -3.06 -2.22 9.25
CA ASP A 52 -2.03 -3.10 9.83
C ASP A 52 -2.32 -3.52 11.28
N GLN A 53 -3.57 -3.35 11.71
CA GLN A 53 -4.03 -3.60 13.09
C GLN A 53 -4.91 -4.86 13.17
N ASN A 54 -5.05 -5.43 14.38
CA ASN A 54 -5.95 -6.55 14.69
C ASN A 54 -5.80 -7.77 13.75
N ASN A 55 -4.56 -8.12 13.40
CA ASN A 55 -4.24 -9.19 12.43
C ASN A 55 -4.84 -9.01 11.03
N SER A 56 -5.26 -7.79 10.69
CA SER A 56 -5.67 -7.43 9.33
C SER A 56 -4.58 -6.56 8.71
N TYR A 57 -3.87 -7.12 7.74
CA TYR A 57 -2.84 -6.43 6.96
C TYR A 57 -3.40 -6.22 5.56
N ARG A 58 -3.71 -5.01 5.14
CA ARG A 58 -4.30 -4.73 3.83
C ARG A 58 -3.85 -3.38 3.32
N VAL A 59 -3.72 -3.30 2.00
CA VAL A 59 -3.73 -2.02 1.28
C VAL A 59 -5.07 -1.94 0.57
N GLU A 60 -5.78 -0.83 0.71
CA GLU A 60 -7.12 -0.65 0.16
C GLU A 60 -7.22 0.70 -0.55
N PHE A 61 -7.97 0.78 -1.65
CA PHE A 61 -8.31 2.03 -2.31
C PHE A 61 -9.83 2.12 -2.40
N THR A 62 -10.41 3.28 -2.13
CA THR A 62 -11.85 3.51 -2.26
C THR A 62 -12.07 4.57 -3.34
N LEU A 63 -12.58 4.15 -4.49
CA LEU A 63 -12.77 4.99 -5.67
C LEU A 63 -14.25 5.19 -6.00
N ASN A 64 -14.58 6.17 -6.84
CA ASN A 64 -15.92 6.36 -7.39
C ASN A 64 -16.22 5.27 -8.44
N GLY A 65 -17.34 4.55 -8.28
CA GLY A 65 -17.67 3.41 -9.13
C GLY A 65 -18.03 3.76 -10.59
N SER A 66 -18.52 4.97 -10.86
CA SER A 66 -18.90 5.39 -12.20
C SER A 66 -17.80 6.14 -12.93
N GLU A 67 -17.03 6.94 -12.19
CA GLU A 67 -16.01 7.83 -12.76
C GLU A 67 -14.63 7.14 -12.83
N ASP A 68 -14.30 6.31 -11.85
CA ASP A 68 -12.94 5.78 -11.69
C ASP A 68 -12.78 4.33 -12.13
N LYS A 69 -13.72 3.79 -12.93
CA LYS A 69 -13.65 2.38 -13.36
C LYS A 69 -12.34 2.04 -14.06
N TYR A 70 -11.86 2.92 -14.94
CA TYR A 70 -10.59 2.74 -15.64
C TYR A 70 -9.39 2.90 -14.71
N TYR A 71 -9.46 3.85 -13.78
CA TYR A 71 -8.43 4.05 -12.78
C TYR A 71 -8.32 2.85 -11.84
N ALA A 72 -9.45 2.21 -11.49
CA ALA A 72 -9.45 1.00 -10.69
C ALA A 72 -8.74 -0.17 -11.39
N CYS A 73 -9.00 -0.37 -12.69
CA CYS A 73 -8.29 -1.35 -13.49
C CYS A 73 -6.79 -1.02 -13.58
N PHE A 74 -6.44 0.26 -13.83
CA PHE A 74 -5.06 0.72 -13.86
C PHE A 74 -4.32 0.44 -12.56
N LEU A 75 -4.88 0.79 -11.40
CA LEU A 75 -4.27 0.51 -10.10
C LEU A 75 -4.11 -0.99 -9.84
N ALA A 76 -5.07 -1.79 -10.30
CA ALA A 76 -4.99 -3.24 -10.17
C ALA A 76 -3.87 -3.84 -11.03
N ASP A 77 -3.70 -3.36 -12.26
CA ASP A 77 -2.61 -3.75 -13.15
C ASP A 77 -1.26 -3.28 -12.60
N LEU A 78 -1.18 -2.03 -12.13
CA LEU A 78 0.02 -1.45 -11.54
C LEU A 78 0.53 -2.28 -10.36
N PHE A 79 -0.37 -2.68 -9.47
CA PHE A 79 -0.01 -3.52 -8.33
C PHE A 79 0.39 -4.94 -8.76
N ARG A 80 -0.31 -5.52 -9.73
CA ARG A 80 0.04 -6.83 -10.30
C ARG A 80 1.43 -6.80 -10.93
N GLU A 81 1.80 -5.73 -11.61
CA GLU A 81 3.13 -5.58 -12.21
C GLU A 81 4.22 -5.38 -11.16
N LEU A 82 3.96 -4.59 -10.11
CA LEU A 82 4.95 -4.27 -9.08
C LEU A 82 5.18 -5.41 -8.10
N PHE A 83 4.13 -6.13 -7.74
CA PHE A 83 4.16 -7.11 -6.65
C PHE A 83 3.83 -8.53 -7.11
N HIS A 84 3.54 -8.74 -8.40
CA HIS A 84 3.14 -10.03 -8.97
C HIS A 84 1.93 -10.66 -8.30
N ILE A 85 1.03 -9.84 -7.77
CA ILE A 85 -0.15 -10.30 -7.03
C ILE A 85 -1.40 -9.61 -7.54
N THR A 86 -2.42 -10.42 -7.85
CA THR A 86 -3.69 -9.92 -8.36
C THR A 86 -4.56 -9.43 -7.20
N PRO A 87 -4.98 -8.14 -7.20
CA PRO A 87 -5.92 -7.66 -6.20
C PRO A 87 -7.33 -8.16 -6.42
N ARG A 88 -8.17 -7.94 -5.41
CA ARG A 88 -9.60 -8.14 -5.54
C ARG A 88 -10.30 -6.80 -5.64
N ILE A 89 -11.15 -6.65 -6.65
CA ILE A 89 -11.96 -5.46 -6.90
C ILE A 89 -13.41 -5.78 -6.52
N TYR A 90 -14.04 -4.91 -5.74
CA TYR A 90 -15.41 -5.10 -5.27
C TYR A 90 -16.20 -3.81 -5.43
N GLY A 91 -17.40 -3.90 -6.00
CA GLY A 91 -18.39 -2.84 -5.85
C GLY A 91 -19.01 -2.90 -4.45
N ARG A 92 -19.36 -1.75 -3.88
CA ARG A 92 -20.22 -1.71 -2.69
C ARG A 92 -21.67 -1.56 -3.10
N GLU A 93 -22.54 -2.43 -2.60
CA GLU A 93 -23.97 -2.34 -2.87
C GLU A 93 -24.55 -1.05 -2.28
N GLY A 94 -25.45 -0.41 -3.02
CA GLY A 94 -26.15 0.80 -2.58
C GLY A 94 -25.34 2.09 -2.59
N VAL A 95 -24.05 2.05 -2.94
CA VAL A 95 -23.21 3.25 -3.10
C VAL A 95 -22.37 3.16 -4.37
N ASN A 96 -22.15 4.31 -5.03
CA ASN A 96 -21.34 4.39 -6.24
C ASN A 96 -19.84 4.38 -5.90
N ARG A 97 -19.35 3.27 -5.30
CA ARG A 97 -17.95 3.12 -4.89
C ARG A 97 -17.39 1.75 -5.25
N VAL A 98 -16.10 1.74 -5.58
CA VAL A 98 -15.32 0.53 -5.86
C VAL A 98 -14.16 0.48 -4.88
N ASP A 99 -14.05 -0.64 -4.17
CA ASP A 99 -12.91 -0.94 -3.32
C ASP A 99 -11.93 -1.86 -4.05
N ILE A 100 -10.65 -1.49 -4.05
CA ILE A 100 -9.58 -2.37 -4.50
C ILE A 100 -8.84 -2.83 -3.26
N LYS A 101 -8.87 -4.13 -2.96
CA LYS A 101 -8.19 -4.68 -1.79
C LYS A 101 -7.01 -5.52 -2.23
N PHE A 102 -5.88 -5.15 -1.67
CA PHE A 102 -4.60 -5.77 -1.88
C PHE A 102 -4.23 -6.53 -0.61
N ILE A 103 -4.18 -7.88 -0.75
CA ILE A 103 -3.38 -8.83 0.03
C ILE A 103 -3.53 -8.84 1.57
N GLN A 104 -3.52 -10.03 2.19
CA GLN A 104 -3.29 -10.23 3.63
C GLN A 104 -1.88 -10.76 3.96
N ARG A 105 -0.83 -10.06 3.51
CA ARG A 105 0.58 -10.39 3.77
C ARG A 105 1.20 -9.28 4.59
N LYS A 106 1.41 -9.60 5.86
CA LYS A 106 1.95 -8.73 6.89
C LYS A 106 3.22 -8.00 6.44
N SER A 107 4.20 -8.76 5.98
CA SER A 107 5.53 -8.27 5.62
C SER A 107 5.50 -7.27 4.46
N LEU A 108 4.68 -7.50 3.43
CA LEU A 108 4.52 -6.57 2.31
C LEU A 108 3.85 -5.27 2.77
N VAL A 109 2.80 -5.37 3.59
CA VAL A 109 2.09 -4.20 4.13
C VAL A 109 3.04 -3.33 4.97
N PHE A 110 3.88 -3.95 5.80
CA PHE A 110 4.90 -3.20 6.55
C PHE A 110 5.95 -2.55 5.66
N TRP A 111 6.41 -3.23 4.60
CA TRP A 111 7.35 -2.64 3.65
C TRP A 111 6.77 -1.42 2.92
N ILE A 112 5.53 -1.52 2.45
CA ILE A 112 4.82 -0.41 1.79
C ILE A 112 4.64 0.76 2.77
N SER A 113 4.16 0.47 3.98
CA SER A 113 3.96 1.48 5.03
C SER A 113 5.26 2.22 5.36
N SER A 114 6.35 1.48 5.55
CA SER A 114 7.69 2.04 5.81
C SER A 114 8.17 2.94 4.67
N SER A 115 7.90 2.53 3.43
CA SER A 115 8.27 3.29 2.22
C SER A 115 7.48 4.59 2.09
N LEU A 116 6.23 4.64 2.58
CA LEU A 116 5.39 5.83 2.57
C LEU A 116 5.84 6.85 3.63
N THR A 117 6.25 6.37 4.82
CA THR A 117 6.76 7.22 5.90
C THR A 117 8.12 7.84 5.57
N ALA A 118 8.98 7.13 4.83
CA ALA A 118 10.30 7.63 4.44
C ALA A 118 10.24 8.94 3.61
N LYS A 119 9.18 9.13 2.81
CA LYS A 119 8.98 10.32 1.97
C LYS A 119 8.56 11.59 2.74
N LYS A 120 7.97 11.47 3.94
CA LYS A 120 7.59 12.67 4.74
C LYS A 120 8.77 13.41 5.36
N ASN A 121 9.98 12.85 5.27
CA ASN A 121 11.21 13.36 5.89
C ASN A 121 12.24 13.91 4.88
N LEU A 122 11.88 14.00 3.59
CA LEU A 122 12.67 14.67 2.53
C LEU A 122 12.03 16.01 2.19
#